data_AF-A0A8T7F1N6-F1
#
_entry.id   AF-A0A8T7F1N6-F1
#
_cell.length_a   1.000
_cell.length_b   1.000
_cell.length_c   1.000
_cell.angle_alpha   90.00
_cell.angle_beta   90.00
_cell.angle_gamma   90.00
#
_symmetry.space_group_name_H-M   'P 1'
#
loop_
_entity.id
_entity.type
_entity.pdbx_description
1 polymer ?
#
loop_
_entity_poly.entity_id
_entity_poly.type
_entity_poly.pdbx_seq_one_letter_code
_entity_poly.pdbx_strand_id
1 'polypeptide(L)'
;MRNILLFDVDGVLIYPEGYKVALRRTIGYFGSLMGHPPIHFTDDEISIFEACGLTNEWDSAAFAVGLMLTQALAEHPNLQADTLEGTFANIRQSANPYPRRDFVSHVREVAARNSNGDAPTSHALAYLQEFANHPFLPLFLGDIYSLDTPTTRIQQVHTLGSDGFARTYGLPAPFETESTLLVYDVPLLSESSKATLFNWRNQPDHDFVVFTARPSLPPRDADSDPLGYAPEGDFAVDLLGFHDVPLIGAGRMQWIASHYNRTPGEYIKPYPVQALAAMGAAISGKEAESLHAAAILFEQKRLTGPLAELIHQPNRVTVFEDSTGGIRATRLAVELLRGAGVEIEFQAIGVSPHADKQAALRQVANQVVDDVNKGLNAIINMVE
;
A
#
# COMPACT_ATOMS: atom_id res chain seq x y z
N MET A 1 28.60 -2.05 -17.13
CA MET A 1 27.54 -2.77 -16.40
C MET A 1 26.53 -1.74 -15.98
N ARG A 2 25.23 -1.96 -16.23
CA ARG A 2 24.17 -1.03 -15.80
C ARG A 2 23.78 -1.28 -14.35
N ASN A 3 23.58 -0.21 -13.57
CA ASN A 3 23.08 -0.32 -12.20
C ASN A 3 21.70 0.32 -12.10
N ILE A 4 20.73 -0.44 -11.58
CA ILE A 4 19.35 -0.03 -11.42
C ILE A 4 18.95 -0.19 -9.96
N LEU A 5 18.52 0.89 -9.31
CA LEU A 5 18.00 0.85 -7.95
C LEU A 5 16.46 0.89 -7.94
N LEU A 6 15.83 -0.05 -7.25
CA LEU A 6 14.38 -0.07 -7.02
C LEU A 6 14.12 0.29 -5.56
N PHE A 7 13.36 1.35 -5.32
CA PHE A 7 13.01 1.78 -3.96
C PHE A 7 11.53 1.63 -3.68
N ASP A 8 11.20 0.86 -2.65
CA ASP A 8 9.87 0.93 -2.05
C ASP A 8 9.67 2.29 -1.35
N VAL A 9 8.41 2.63 -1.08
CA VAL A 9 8.06 3.88 -0.42
C VAL A 9 7.93 3.67 1.07
N ASP A 10 7.03 2.79 1.50
CA ASP A 10 6.62 2.71 2.90
C ASP A 10 7.67 1.94 3.70
N GLY A 11 8.14 2.54 4.80
CA GLY A 11 9.22 1.97 5.61
C GLY A 11 10.62 2.04 4.98
N VAL A 12 10.74 2.56 3.74
CA VAL A 12 12.02 2.73 3.04
C VAL A 12 12.30 4.21 2.76
N LEU A 13 11.54 4.84 1.86
CA LEU A 13 11.70 6.25 1.51
C LEU A 13 10.87 7.17 2.40
N ILE A 14 9.74 6.69 2.92
CA ILE A 14 8.78 7.44 3.74
C ILE A 14 8.38 6.62 4.96
N TYR A 15 8.24 7.29 6.10
CA TYR A 15 7.51 6.77 7.24
C TYR A 15 6.02 7.11 7.10
N PRO A 16 5.13 6.10 6.95
CA PRO A 16 3.75 6.28 6.50
C PRO A 16 2.78 6.70 7.62
N GLU A 17 3.10 7.77 8.36
CA GLU A 17 2.25 8.24 9.45
C GLU A 17 0.89 8.75 8.94
N GLY A 18 0.81 9.25 7.71
CA GLY A 18 -0.43 9.74 7.12
C GLY A 18 -1.55 8.71 7.09
N TYR A 19 -1.26 7.44 6.79
CA TYR A 19 -2.27 6.39 6.84
C TYR A 19 -2.69 6.04 8.26
N LYS A 20 -1.74 5.97 9.21
CA LYS A 20 -2.04 5.70 10.62
C LYS A 20 -2.95 6.78 11.21
N VAL A 21 -2.69 8.04 10.88
CA VAL A 21 -3.55 9.17 11.28
C VAL A 21 -4.92 9.06 10.60
N ALA A 22 -4.99 8.73 9.31
CA ALA A 22 -6.27 8.53 8.60
C ALA A 22 -7.10 7.40 9.22
N LEU A 23 -6.49 6.28 9.57
CA LEU A 23 -7.13 5.15 10.24
C LEU A 23 -7.76 5.57 11.58
N ARG A 24 -6.97 6.23 12.43
CA ARG A 24 -7.44 6.74 13.73
C ARG A 24 -8.60 7.73 13.56
N ARG A 25 -8.48 8.66 12.60
CA ARG A 25 -9.53 9.65 12.31
C ARG A 25 -10.80 8.98 11.79
N THR A 26 -10.68 7.94 10.95
CA THR A 26 -11.81 7.16 10.42
C THR A 26 -12.54 6.42 11.53
N ILE A 27 -11.81 5.69 12.40
CA ILE A 27 -12.41 5.00 13.55
C ILE A 27 -13.08 6.02 14.50
N GLY A 28 -12.42 7.15 14.75
CA GLY A 28 -12.97 8.25 15.56
C GLY A 28 -14.24 8.86 14.96
N TYR A 29 -14.29 9.04 13.64
CA TYR A 29 -15.46 9.55 12.93
C TYR A 29 -16.68 8.66 13.17
N PHE A 30 -16.58 7.37 12.88
CA PHE A 30 -17.70 6.43 13.09
C PHE A 30 -18.01 6.22 14.58
N GLY A 31 -16.99 6.18 15.44
CA GLY A 31 -17.19 6.14 16.88
C GLY A 31 -18.03 7.31 17.39
N SER A 32 -17.78 8.53 16.87
CA SER A 32 -18.56 9.71 17.22
C SER A 32 -20.01 9.66 16.74
N LEU A 33 -20.26 9.07 15.56
CA LEU A 33 -21.62 8.87 15.05
C LEU A 33 -22.44 7.94 15.96
N MET A 34 -21.78 6.96 16.57
CA MET A 34 -22.36 6.03 17.56
C MET A 34 -22.33 6.56 19.01
N GLY A 35 -21.81 7.76 19.24
CA GLY A 35 -21.77 8.38 20.57
C GLY A 35 -20.64 7.89 21.50
N HIS A 36 -19.62 7.21 20.97
CA HIS A 36 -18.44 6.87 21.75
C HIS A 36 -17.64 8.12 22.15
N PRO A 37 -16.99 8.11 23.33
CA PRO A 37 -15.93 9.07 23.62
C PRO A 37 -14.77 8.92 22.61
N PRO A 38 -13.85 9.88 22.53
CA PRO A 38 -12.69 9.80 21.65
C PRO A 38 -11.99 8.44 21.77
N ILE A 39 -11.93 7.70 20.67
CA ILE A 39 -11.31 6.38 20.60
C ILE A 39 -9.83 6.57 20.32
N HIS A 40 -9.00 6.18 21.27
CA HIS A 40 -7.56 6.10 21.06
C HIS A 40 -7.22 4.73 20.45
N PHE A 41 -6.79 4.71 19.19
CA PHE A 41 -6.31 3.50 18.50
C PHE A 41 -4.78 3.61 18.36
N THR A 42 -4.05 2.75 19.08
CA THR A 42 -2.60 2.91 19.30
C THR A 42 -1.77 2.31 18.17
N ASP A 43 -0.50 2.70 18.06
CA ASP A 43 0.45 2.04 17.13
C ASP A 43 0.62 0.55 17.41
N ASP A 44 0.57 0.15 18.69
CA ASP A 44 0.64 -1.27 19.07
C ASP A 44 -0.56 -2.04 18.55
N GLU A 45 -1.77 -1.46 18.59
CA GLU A 45 -2.98 -2.09 18.04
C GLU A 45 -2.90 -2.20 16.52
N ILE A 46 -2.44 -1.15 15.82
CA ILE A 46 -2.20 -1.19 14.37
C ILE A 46 -1.22 -2.31 14.04
N SER A 47 -0.09 -2.39 14.75
CA SER A 47 0.93 -3.42 14.55
C SER A 47 0.38 -4.84 14.76
N ILE A 48 -0.52 -5.02 15.74
CA ILE A 48 -1.16 -6.32 15.99
C ILE A 48 -2.17 -6.65 14.89
N PHE A 49 -2.91 -5.68 14.36
CA PHE A 49 -3.82 -5.87 13.23
C PHE A 49 -3.06 -6.38 12.00
N GLU A 50 -1.94 -5.72 11.66
CA GLU A 50 -1.05 -6.13 10.57
C GLU A 50 -0.52 -7.55 10.79
N ALA A 51 -0.05 -7.88 12.00
CA ALA A 51 0.43 -9.21 12.35
C ALA A 51 -0.67 -10.29 12.27
N CYS A 52 -1.94 -9.90 12.41
CA CYS A 52 -3.10 -10.76 12.27
C CYS A 52 -3.64 -10.83 10.83
N GLY A 53 -2.96 -10.20 9.87
CA GLY A 53 -3.29 -10.24 8.44
C GLY A 53 -4.14 -9.07 7.94
N LEU A 54 -4.63 -8.17 8.80
CA LEU A 54 -5.26 -6.92 8.37
C LEU A 54 -4.16 -5.90 8.01
N THR A 55 -3.52 -6.11 6.86
CA THR A 55 -2.26 -5.43 6.48
C THR A 55 -2.46 -4.08 5.80
N ASN A 56 -3.70 -3.64 5.61
CA ASN A 56 -3.99 -2.27 5.16
C ASN A 56 -5.02 -1.63 6.08
N GLU A 57 -5.09 -0.31 6.01
CA GLU A 57 -5.91 0.46 6.91
C GLU A 57 -7.41 0.41 6.53
N TRP A 58 -7.77 0.07 5.28
CA TRP A 58 -9.17 -0.13 4.87
C TRP A 58 -9.78 -1.34 5.57
N ASP A 59 -9.05 -2.47 5.60
CA ASP A 59 -9.38 -3.67 6.36
C ASP A 59 -9.54 -3.34 7.85
N SER A 60 -8.55 -2.62 8.40
CA SER A 60 -8.49 -2.27 9.83
C SER A 60 -9.66 -1.38 10.26
N ALA A 61 -9.98 -0.36 9.45
CA ALA A 61 -11.11 0.54 9.72
C ALA A 61 -12.45 -0.20 9.60
N ALA A 62 -12.63 -1.00 8.54
CA ALA A 62 -13.85 -1.78 8.35
C ALA A 62 -14.11 -2.75 9.50
N PHE A 63 -13.07 -3.47 9.96
CA PHE A 63 -13.18 -4.37 11.09
C PHE A 63 -13.50 -3.64 12.40
N ALA A 64 -12.75 -2.59 12.73
CA ALA A 64 -12.94 -1.84 13.98
C ALA A 64 -14.35 -1.22 14.05
N VAL A 65 -14.82 -0.61 12.95
CA VAL A 65 -16.16 -0.02 12.87
C VAL A 65 -17.25 -1.09 12.88
N GLY A 66 -17.06 -2.18 12.13
CA GLY A 66 -17.97 -3.33 12.15
C GLY A 66 -18.12 -3.93 13.55
N LEU A 67 -17.03 -4.06 14.30
CA LEU A 67 -17.05 -4.59 15.67
C LEU A 67 -17.84 -3.66 16.63
N MET A 68 -17.62 -2.35 16.55
CA MET A 68 -18.38 -1.38 17.36
C MET A 68 -19.89 -1.47 17.10
N LEU A 69 -20.28 -1.53 15.81
CA LEU A 69 -21.68 -1.67 15.42
C LEU A 69 -22.28 -3.01 15.88
N THR A 70 -21.56 -4.11 15.65
CA THR A 70 -21.95 -5.46 16.05
C THR A 70 -22.20 -5.53 17.55
N GLN A 71 -21.34 -4.91 18.36
CA GLN A 71 -21.48 -4.90 19.81
C GLN A 71 -22.79 -4.22 20.24
N ALA A 72 -23.05 -3.02 19.74
CA ALA A 72 -24.25 -2.27 20.12
C ALA A 72 -25.53 -3.05 19.74
N LEU A 73 -25.54 -3.69 18.57
CA LEU A 73 -26.69 -4.46 18.10
C LEU A 73 -26.81 -5.86 18.74
N ALA A 74 -25.71 -6.46 19.20
CA ALA A 74 -25.75 -7.70 19.98
C ALA A 74 -26.38 -7.47 21.37
N GLU A 75 -26.04 -6.36 22.02
CA GLU A 75 -26.58 -6.00 23.34
C GLU A 75 -28.01 -5.44 23.24
N HIS A 76 -28.30 -4.65 22.20
CA HIS A 76 -29.59 -4.00 22.00
C HIS A 76 -30.06 -4.08 20.52
N PRO A 77 -30.59 -5.24 20.07
CA PRO A 77 -31.03 -5.43 18.69
C PRO A 77 -32.09 -4.43 18.22
N ASN A 78 -32.88 -3.89 19.15
CA ASN A 78 -33.93 -2.91 18.88
C ASN A 78 -33.40 -1.52 18.45
N LEU A 79 -32.08 -1.29 18.50
CA LEU A 79 -31.48 -0.05 18.00
C LEU A 79 -31.29 -0.07 16.48
N GLN A 80 -31.39 -1.24 15.84
CA GLN A 80 -31.32 -1.33 14.39
C GLN A 80 -32.48 -0.56 13.74
N ALA A 81 -32.15 0.38 12.86
CA ALA A 81 -33.09 1.08 12.01
C ALA A 81 -33.04 0.54 10.57
N ASP A 82 -33.89 1.09 9.68
CA ASP A 82 -33.89 0.73 8.25
C ASP A 82 -32.63 1.22 7.52
N THR A 83 -31.95 2.25 8.06
CA THR A 83 -30.71 2.80 7.51
C THR A 83 -29.55 2.70 8.49
N LEU A 84 -28.33 2.74 7.95
CA LEU A 84 -27.11 2.73 8.74
C LEU A 84 -27.01 3.99 9.61
N GLU A 85 -27.34 5.16 9.06
CA GLU A 85 -27.33 6.44 9.75
C GLU A 85 -28.37 6.48 10.87
N GLY A 86 -29.57 5.93 10.62
CA GLY A 86 -30.61 5.79 11.64
C GLY A 86 -30.17 4.87 12.78
N THR A 87 -29.47 3.79 12.44
CA THR A 87 -28.91 2.86 13.43
C THR A 87 -27.84 3.54 14.28
N PHE A 88 -26.90 4.29 13.68
CA PHE A 88 -25.93 5.09 14.44
C PHE A 88 -26.61 6.11 15.36
N ALA A 89 -27.64 6.81 14.87
CA ALA A 89 -28.38 7.77 15.67
C ALA A 89 -29.08 7.11 16.87
N ASN A 90 -29.71 5.94 16.69
CA ASN A 90 -30.32 5.17 17.77
C ASN A 90 -29.29 4.73 18.81
N ILE A 91 -28.13 4.22 18.36
CA ILE A 91 -27.02 3.82 19.24
C ILE A 91 -26.56 5.01 20.07
N ARG A 92 -26.31 6.16 19.44
CA ARG A 92 -25.88 7.39 20.12
C ARG A 92 -26.90 7.91 21.14
N GLN A 93 -28.19 7.74 20.88
CA GLN A 93 -29.27 8.17 21.79
C GLN A 93 -29.55 7.18 22.92
N SER A 94 -29.06 5.93 22.81
CA SER A 94 -29.14 4.99 23.91
C SER A 94 -28.32 5.55 25.09
N ALA A 95 -28.96 5.70 26.25
CA ALA A 95 -28.41 6.44 27.38
C ALA A 95 -27.16 5.81 28.04
N ASN A 96 -26.61 4.74 27.45
CA ASN A 96 -25.45 4.01 27.92
C ASN A 96 -24.32 4.12 26.89
N PRO A 97 -23.23 4.84 27.19
CA PRO A 97 -22.06 4.80 26.33
C PRO A 97 -21.50 3.38 26.30
N TYR A 98 -21.40 2.80 25.10
CA TYR A 98 -20.81 1.47 24.95
C TYR A 98 -19.31 1.52 25.26
N PRO A 99 -18.82 0.64 26.14
CA PRO A 99 -17.40 0.60 26.43
C PRO A 99 -16.63 0.21 25.16
N ARG A 100 -15.49 0.87 24.95
CA ARG A 100 -14.55 0.50 23.89
C ARG A 100 -14.17 -0.97 24.06
N ARG A 101 -14.37 -1.78 23.02
CA ARG A 101 -13.95 -3.19 22.99
C ARG A 101 -12.44 -3.33 22.91
N ASP A 102 -11.99 -4.50 23.34
CA ASP A 102 -10.64 -4.97 23.11
C ASP A 102 -10.50 -5.43 21.65
N PHE A 103 -10.19 -4.49 20.76
CA PHE A 103 -9.96 -4.75 19.34
C PHE A 103 -8.90 -5.85 19.12
N VAL A 104 -7.87 -5.90 19.97
CA VAL A 104 -6.74 -6.83 19.87
C VAL A 104 -7.18 -8.27 20.09
N SER A 105 -7.99 -8.52 21.12
CA SER A 105 -8.49 -9.88 21.36
C SER A 105 -9.36 -10.38 20.20
N HIS A 106 -10.21 -9.52 19.65
CA HIS A 106 -11.09 -9.87 18.54
C HIS A 106 -10.32 -10.14 17.24
N VAL A 107 -9.34 -9.30 16.87
CA VAL A 107 -8.56 -9.53 15.64
C VAL A 107 -7.70 -10.80 15.72
N ARG A 108 -7.15 -11.12 16.91
CA ARG A 108 -6.42 -12.37 17.13
C ARG A 108 -7.31 -13.58 16.98
N GLU A 109 -8.57 -13.49 17.41
CA GLU A 109 -9.53 -14.57 17.25
C GLU A 109 -9.89 -14.79 15.77
N VAL A 110 -10.08 -13.71 15.01
CA VAL A 110 -10.27 -13.78 13.54
C VAL A 110 -9.07 -14.47 12.88
N ALA A 111 -7.84 -14.04 13.21
CA ALA A 111 -6.62 -14.62 12.66
C ALA A 111 -6.46 -16.11 13.01
N ALA A 112 -6.76 -16.49 14.26
CA ALA A 112 -6.69 -17.89 14.69
C ALA A 112 -7.66 -18.81 13.93
N ARG A 113 -8.76 -18.26 13.39
CA ARG A 113 -9.75 -18.98 12.59
C ARG A 113 -9.41 -19.02 11.09
N ASN A 114 -8.47 -18.20 10.62
CA ASN A 114 -8.04 -18.18 9.22
C ASN A 114 -6.98 -19.28 8.96
N SER A 115 -7.43 -20.54 8.87
CA SER A 115 -6.54 -21.68 8.63
C SER A 115 -6.09 -21.83 7.17
N ASN A 116 -6.78 -21.17 6.24
CA ASN A 116 -6.63 -21.38 4.79
C ASN A 116 -5.90 -20.24 4.08
N GLY A 117 -5.63 -19.13 4.77
CA GLY A 117 -5.00 -17.95 4.18
C GLY A 117 -5.96 -17.16 3.29
N ASP A 118 -7.27 -17.24 3.53
CA ASP A 118 -8.28 -16.47 2.80
C ASP A 118 -8.19 -14.98 3.16
N ALA A 119 -8.88 -14.14 2.37
CA ALA A 119 -8.90 -12.70 2.58
C ALA A 119 -9.36 -12.34 4.02
N PRO A 120 -8.58 -11.53 4.77
CA PRO A 120 -8.86 -11.19 6.17
C PRO A 120 -10.28 -10.67 6.43
N THR A 121 -10.81 -9.86 5.52
CA THR A 121 -12.16 -9.27 5.59
C THR A 121 -13.28 -10.28 5.49
N SER A 122 -13.09 -11.37 4.73
CA SER A 122 -14.10 -12.43 4.63
C SER A 122 -14.25 -13.17 5.96
N HIS A 123 -13.14 -13.45 6.65
CA HIS A 123 -13.17 -14.04 8.00
C HIS A 123 -13.66 -13.06 9.06
N ALA A 124 -13.27 -11.79 8.97
CA ALA A 124 -13.80 -10.74 9.83
C ALA A 124 -15.33 -10.62 9.71
N LEU A 125 -15.87 -10.67 8.49
CA LEU A 125 -17.31 -10.64 8.25
C LEU A 125 -18.00 -11.87 8.86
N ALA A 126 -17.52 -13.07 8.55
CA ALA A 126 -18.08 -14.30 9.09
C ALA A 126 -18.05 -14.32 10.63
N TYR A 127 -16.92 -13.91 11.21
CA TYR A 127 -16.75 -13.75 12.64
C TYR A 127 -17.81 -12.82 13.22
N LEU A 128 -17.92 -11.58 12.72
CA LEU A 128 -18.86 -10.59 13.25
C LEU A 128 -20.33 -11.02 13.08
N GLN A 129 -20.66 -11.73 11.99
CA GLN A 129 -22.00 -12.29 11.78
C GLN A 129 -22.38 -13.36 12.82
N GLU A 130 -21.41 -14.11 13.35
CA GLU A 130 -21.66 -15.04 14.47
C GLU A 130 -22.00 -14.29 15.77
N PHE A 131 -21.42 -13.11 15.99
CA PHE A 131 -21.72 -12.27 17.16
C PHE A 131 -23.07 -11.58 17.04
N ALA A 132 -23.36 -10.97 15.89
CA ALA A 132 -24.68 -10.45 15.55
C ALA A 132 -24.85 -10.39 14.03
N ASN A 133 -25.85 -11.10 13.52
CA ASN A 133 -26.14 -11.12 12.09
C ASN A 133 -27.10 -9.98 11.72
N HIS A 134 -26.56 -8.86 11.22
CA HIS A 134 -27.34 -7.70 10.77
C HIS A 134 -26.95 -7.27 9.34
N PRO A 135 -27.87 -6.64 8.59
CA PRO A 135 -27.69 -6.39 7.14
C PRO A 135 -26.59 -5.38 6.80
N PHE A 136 -26.09 -4.63 7.78
CA PHE A 136 -25.07 -3.61 7.56
C PHE A 136 -23.62 -4.12 7.58
N LEU A 137 -23.32 -5.31 8.13
CA LEU A 137 -21.93 -5.81 8.14
C LEU A 137 -21.32 -5.96 6.73
N PRO A 138 -22.05 -6.51 5.73
CA PRO A 138 -21.54 -6.57 4.37
C PRO A 138 -21.25 -5.20 3.75
N LEU A 139 -21.87 -4.11 4.24
CA LEU A 139 -21.56 -2.75 3.75
C LEU A 139 -20.15 -2.29 4.13
N PHE A 140 -19.57 -2.84 5.19
CA PHE A 140 -18.20 -2.51 5.63
C PHE A 140 -17.17 -3.50 5.10
N LEU A 141 -17.50 -4.80 5.11
CA LEU A 141 -16.52 -5.87 4.92
C LEU A 141 -16.70 -6.64 3.60
N GLY A 142 -17.74 -6.34 2.82
CA GLY A 142 -18.05 -7.04 1.58
C GLY A 142 -17.10 -6.68 0.44
N ASP A 143 -16.81 -5.39 0.27
CA ASP A 143 -15.84 -4.89 -0.71
C ASP A 143 -15.12 -3.64 -0.18
N ILE A 144 -14.05 -3.84 0.59
CA ILE A 144 -13.27 -2.74 1.19
C ILE A 144 -12.55 -1.85 0.16
N TYR A 145 -12.51 -2.24 -1.12
CA TYR A 145 -11.89 -1.44 -2.18
C TYR A 145 -12.87 -0.49 -2.84
N SER A 146 -14.19 -0.67 -2.62
CA SER A 146 -15.22 0.19 -3.17
C SER A 146 -15.39 1.49 -2.37
N LEU A 147 -15.62 2.60 -3.06
CA LEU A 147 -16.05 3.86 -2.43
C LEU A 147 -17.49 3.83 -1.93
N ASP A 148 -18.27 2.81 -2.30
CA ASP A 148 -19.58 2.58 -1.71
C ASP A 148 -19.45 2.04 -0.27
N THR A 149 -18.30 1.47 0.08
CA THR A 149 -17.98 1.06 1.45
C THR A 149 -17.76 2.30 2.32
N PRO A 150 -18.59 2.54 3.36
CA PRO A 150 -18.56 3.79 4.11
C PRO A 150 -17.19 4.08 4.75
N THR A 151 -16.53 3.07 5.31
CA THR A 151 -15.20 3.23 5.92
C THR A 151 -14.15 3.63 4.90
N THR A 152 -14.12 2.98 3.75
CA THR A 152 -13.20 3.30 2.65
C THR A 152 -13.41 4.73 2.16
N ARG A 153 -14.67 5.16 1.97
CA ARG A 153 -14.98 6.54 1.58
C ARG A 153 -14.47 7.56 2.58
N ILE A 154 -14.78 7.40 3.87
CA ILE A 154 -14.35 8.33 4.91
C ILE A 154 -12.83 8.34 5.06
N GLN A 155 -12.21 7.17 4.96
CA GLN A 155 -10.77 7.05 5.04
C GLN A 155 -10.07 7.76 3.89
N GLN A 156 -10.56 7.59 2.65
CA GLN A 156 -10.07 8.29 1.48
C GLN A 156 -10.18 9.81 1.61
N VAL A 157 -11.22 10.32 2.27
CA VAL A 157 -11.36 11.76 2.56
C VAL A 157 -10.28 12.24 3.52
N HIS A 158 -9.93 11.46 4.55
CA HIS A 158 -8.81 11.79 5.42
C HIS A 158 -7.45 11.69 4.71
N THR A 159 -7.22 10.60 3.98
CA THR A 159 -5.98 10.33 3.25
C THR A 159 -5.69 11.43 2.23
N LEU A 160 -6.66 11.78 1.38
CA LEU A 160 -6.49 12.73 0.28
C LEU A 160 -6.84 14.18 0.64
N GLY A 161 -7.51 14.39 1.76
CA GLY A 161 -8.17 15.65 2.06
C GLY A 161 -9.45 15.83 1.23
N SER A 162 -10.30 16.73 1.69
CA SER A 162 -11.57 17.10 1.03
C SER A 162 -11.41 17.45 -0.46
N ASP A 163 -10.50 18.38 -0.76
CA ASP A 163 -10.14 18.81 -2.11
C ASP A 163 -9.57 17.67 -2.98
N GLY A 164 -8.65 16.88 -2.41
CA GLY A 164 -8.02 15.76 -3.11
C GLY A 164 -9.03 14.65 -3.43
N PHE A 165 -9.90 14.33 -2.48
CA PHE A 165 -11.01 13.39 -2.67
C PHE A 165 -11.93 13.83 -3.80
N ALA A 166 -12.36 15.09 -3.80
CA ALA A 166 -13.28 15.60 -4.81
C ALA A 166 -12.69 15.57 -6.22
N ARG A 167 -11.39 15.92 -6.35
CA ARG A 167 -10.68 15.82 -7.64
C ARG A 167 -10.49 14.38 -8.10
N THR A 168 -10.18 13.48 -7.17
CA THR A 168 -9.88 12.06 -7.48
C THR A 168 -11.12 11.32 -7.93
N TYR A 169 -12.25 11.53 -7.25
CA TYR A 169 -13.45 10.70 -7.45
C TYR A 169 -14.61 11.42 -8.14
N GLY A 170 -14.51 12.74 -8.36
CA GLY A 170 -15.60 13.53 -8.94
C GLY A 170 -16.84 13.62 -8.04
N LEU A 171 -16.67 13.34 -6.74
CA LEU A 171 -17.73 13.31 -5.74
C LEU A 171 -17.46 14.36 -4.66
N PRO A 172 -18.49 15.02 -4.10
CA PRO A 172 -18.28 15.92 -2.97
C PRO A 172 -17.75 15.14 -1.76
N ALA A 173 -16.77 15.73 -1.08
CA ALA A 173 -16.30 15.23 0.20
C ALA A 173 -17.43 15.37 1.25
N PRO A 174 -17.60 14.38 2.15
CA PRO A 174 -18.60 14.43 3.22
C PRO A 174 -18.27 15.47 4.30
N PHE A 175 -17.02 15.90 4.41
CA PHE A 175 -16.57 16.95 5.31
C PHE A 175 -15.26 17.57 4.84
N GLU A 176 -14.98 18.77 5.33
CA GLU A 176 -13.73 19.51 5.08
C GLU A 176 -12.60 18.97 5.95
N THR A 177 -11.46 18.67 5.33
CA THR A 177 -10.25 18.23 6.02
C THR A 177 -9.02 18.37 5.12
N GLU A 178 -7.86 18.54 5.74
CA GLU A 178 -6.55 18.45 5.09
C GLU A 178 -6.17 16.98 4.81
N SER A 179 -5.32 16.76 3.81
CA SER A 179 -4.76 15.43 3.52
C SER A 179 -3.82 14.99 4.63
N THR A 180 -4.07 13.83 5.22
CA THR A 180 -3.14 13.26 6.20
C THR A 180 -1.83 12.82 5.56
N LEU A 181 -1.84 12.34 4.31
CA LEU A 181 -0.61 11.98 3.61
C LEU A 181 0.29 13.21 3.42
N LEU A 182 -0.26 14.33 2.96
CA LEU A 182 0.55 15.54 2.73
C LEU A 182 1.03 16.20 4.03
N VAL A 183 0.32 16.01 5.14
CA VAL A 183 0.62 16.68 6.41
C VAL A 183 1.52 15.85 7.33
N TYR A 184 1.39 14.52 7.33
CA TYR A 184 2.00 13.67 8.34
C TYR A 184 3.06 12.69 7.80
N ASP A 185 3.10 12.38 6.49
CA ASP A 185 4.17 11.52 5.98
C ASP A 185 5.54 12.19 6.15
N VAL A 186 6.53 11.39 6.52
CA VAL A 186 7.89 11.89 6.82
C VAL A 186 8.91 11.24 5.87
N PRO A 187 9.71 12.02 5.13
CA PRO A 187 10.78 11.47 4.32
C PRO A 187 11.86 10.84 5.22
N LEU A 188 12.29 9.62 4.88
CA LEU A 188 13.35 8.88 5.56
C LEU A 188 14.72 9.06 4.89
N LEU A 189 14.72 9.48 3.63
CA LEU A 189 15.94 9.83 2.91
C LEU A 189 16.40 11.24 3.32
N SER A 190 17.60 11.33 3.86
CA SER A 190 18.23 12.62 4.19
C SER A 190 18.55 13.42 2.93
N GLU A 191 18.55 14.75 3.04
CA GLU A 191 18.89 15.64 1.92
C GLU A 191 20.29 15.37 1.33
N SER A 192 21.26 15.00 2.18
CA SER A 192 22.61 14.61 1.71
C SER A 192 22.58 13.32 0.91
N SER A 193 21.85 12.30 1.38
CA SER A 193 21.72 11.02 0.68
C SER A 193 20.93 11.17 -0.62
N LYS A 194 19.91 12.03 -0.63
CA LYS A 194 19.18 12.43 -1.84
C LYS A 194 20.10 13.08 -2.86
N ALA A 195 20.92 14.06 -2.46
CA ALA A 195 21.89 14.68 -3.35
C ALA A 195 22.89 13.66 -3.91
N THR A 196 23.41 12.76 -3.07
CA THR A 196 24.28 11.65 -3.51
C THR A 196 23.60 10.74 -4.52
N LEU A 197 22.34 10.35 -4.28
CA LEU A 197 21.58 9.50 -5.20
C LEU A 197 21.40 10.16 -6.58
N PHE A 198 21.06 11.45 -6.62
CA PHE A 198 20.93 12.19 -7.89
C PHE A 198 22.26 12.39 -8.60
N ASN A 199 23.35 12.66 -7.87
CA ASN A 199 24.70 12.71 -8.45
C ASN A 199 25.10 11.37 -9.05
N TRP A 200 24.73 10.26 -8.38
CA TRP A 200 24.96 8.91 -8.85
C TRP A 200 24.13 8.60 -10.12
N ARG A 201 22.85 8.99 -10.15
CA ARG A 201 21.97 8.88 -11.34
C ARG A 201 22.49 9.66 -12.55
N ASN A 202 23.21 10.76 -12.35
CA ASN A 202 23.79 11.54 -13.45
C ASN A 202 24.99 10.86 -14.12
N GLN A 203 25.46 9.73 -13.59
CA GLN A 203 26.52 8.94 -14.23
C GLN A 203 25.91 8.03 -15.32
N PRO A 204 26.66 7.73 -16.40
CA PRO A 204 26.19 6.80 -17.42
C PRO A 204 25.81 5.44 -16.83
N ASP A 205 24.73 4.85 -17.35
CA ASP A 205 24.25 3.52 -16.97
C ASP A 205 23.81 3.37 -15.50
N HIS A 206 23.54 4.46 -14.79
CA HIS A 206 22.99 4.47 -13.44
C HIS A 206 21.60 5.10 -13.43
N ASP A 207 20.58 4.36 -12.99
CA ASP A 207 19.24 4.92 -12.80
C ASP A 207 18.53 4.30 -11.60
N PHE A 208 17.45 4.94 -11.16
CA PHE A 208 16.59 4.42 -10.10
C PHE A 208 15.12 4.72 -10.36
N VAL A 209 14.27 3.96 -9.68
CA VAL A 209 12.82 4.00 -9.83
C VAL A 209 12.14 3.82 -8.48
N VAL A 210 11.00 4.49 -8.31
CA VAL A 210 10.12 4.26 -7.16
C VAL A 210 9.08 3.22 -7.56
N PHE A 211 8.85 2.21 -6.73
CA PHE A 211 7.82 1.20 -6.96
C PHE A 211 7.13 0.87 -5.64
N THR A 212 5.80 0.94 -5.57
CA THR A 212 5.08 0.90 -4.28
C THR A 212 3.70 0.27 -4.40
N ALA A 213 3.23 -0.32 -3.31
CA ALA A 213 1.85 -0.78 -3.20
C ALA A 213 0.83 0.36 -3.01
N ARG A 214 1.27 1.60 -2.74
CA ARG A 214 0.36 2.74 -2.68
C ARG A 214 -0.42 2.89 -4.00
N PRO A 215 -1.73 3.20 -3.93
CA PRO A 215 -2.47 3.74 -5.07
C PRO A 215 -1.69 4.84 -5.77
N SER A 216 -1.89 4.98 -7.07
CA SER A 216 -1.23 6.04 -7.83
C SER A 216 -2.12 6.47 -8.99
N LEU A 217 -1.74 7.54 -9.67
CA LEU A 217 -2.26 7.85 -11.00
C LEU A 217 -1.89 6.75 -12.01
N PRO A 218 -2.57 6.68 -13.17
CA PRO A 218 -2.13 5.88 -14.31
C PRO A 218 -0.74 6.36 -14.82
N PRO A 219 -0.11 5.61 -15.74
CA PRO A 219 1.23 5.95 -16.24
C PRO A 219 1.27 7.36 -16.85
N ARG A 220 2.31 8.13 -16.55
CA ARG A 220 2.40 9.55 -16.95
C ARG A 220 2.43 9.77 -18.46
N ASP A 221 2.92 8.79 -19.19
CA ASP A 221 3.05 8.78 -20.65
C ASP A 221 1.90 8.04 -21.35
N ALA A 222 0.86 7.61 -20.61
CA ALA A 222 -0.37 7.08 -21.17
C ALA A 222 -1.43 8.18 -21.33
N ASP A 223 -2.22 8.10 -22.41
CA ASP A 223 -3.45 8.88 -22.55
C ASP A 223 -4.56 8.14 -21.77
N SER A 224 -4.80 8.55 -20.53
CA SER A 224 -5.75 7.89 -19.63
C SER A 224 -6.42 8.88 -18.70
N ASP A 225 -7.71 8.67 -18.45
CA ASP A 225 -8.47 9.45 -17.49
C ASP A 225 -7.98 9.12 -16.06
N PRO A 226 -7.49 10.11 -15.28
CA PRO A 226 -7.06 9.88 -13.91
C PRO A 226 -8.24 9.70 -12.93
N LEU A 227 -9.50 9.90 -13.36
CA LEU A 227 -10.66 9.75 -12.49
C LEU A 227 -10.73 8.35 -11.87
N GLY A 228 -10.84 8.28 -10.54
CA GLY A 228 -10.87 7.04 -9.76
C GLY A 228 -9.51 6.50 -9.35
N TYR A 229 -8.40 7.12 -9.77
CA TYR A 229 -7.05 6.73 -9.38
C TYR A 229 -6.53 7.63 -8.26
N ALA A 230 -6.49 7.10 -7.02
CA ALA A 230 -5.98 7.85 -5.88
C ALA A 230 -4.47 8.14 -6.02
N PRO A 231 -4.03 9.42 -5.99
CA PRO A 231 -2.65 9.82 -6.29
C PRO A 231 -1.68 9.65 -5.09
N GLU A 232 -1.85 8.60 -4.26
CA GLU A 232 -1.18 8.46 -2.97
C GLU A 232 0.34 8.23 -3.10
N GLY A 233 0.76 7.43 -4.09
CA GLY A 233 2.15 7.25 -4.48
C GLY A 233 2.74 8.47 -5.20
N ASP A 234 1.92 9.24 -5.91
CA ASP A 234 2.35 10.49 -6.54
C ASP A 234 2.62 11.56 -5.47
N PHE A 235 1.81 11.64 -4.41
CA PHE A 235 2.09 12.48 -3.24
C PHE A 235 3.41 12.10 -2.55
N ALA A 236 3.72 10.80 -2.45
CA ALA A 236 5.00 10.35 -1.93
C ALA A 236 6.17 10.82 -2.79
N VAL A 237 6.07 10.70 -4.11
CA VAL A 237 7.09 11.19 -5.06
C VAL A 237 7.26 12.72 -4.95
N ASP A 238 6.16 13.45 -4.80
CA ASP A 238 6.19 14.91 -4.64
C ASP A 238 6.85 15.32 -3.32
N LEU A 239 6.53 14.66 -2.20
CA LEU A 239 7.17 14.89 -0.90
C LEU A 239 8.69 14.64 -0.97
N LEU A 240 9.10 13.61 -1.71
CA LEU A 240 10.50 13.28 -1.92
C LEU A 240 11.20 14.21 -2.93
N GLY A 241 10.45 15.04 -3.68
CA GLY A 241 10.97 15.86 -4.77
C GLY A 241 11.53 15.04 -5.94
N PHE A 242 10.91 13.89 -6.24
CA PHE A 242 11.37 12.90 -7.22
C PHE A 242 10.60 13.03 -8.55
N HIS A 243 10.20 14.24 -8.94
CA HIS A 243 9.30 14.45 -10.09
C HIS A 243 9.84 13.89 -11.41
N ASP A 244 11.16 13.84 -11.62
CA ASP A 244 11.79 13.28 -12.83
C ASP A 244 12.16 11.78 -12.70
N VAL A 245 11.75 11.14 -11.62
CA VAL A 245 11.97 9.71 -11.36
C VAL A 245 10.70 8.95 -11.73
N PRO A 246 10.78 7.85 -12.50
CA PRO A 246 9.60 7.04 -12.79
C PRO A 246 8.99 6.47 -11.51
N LEU A 247 7.65 6.38 -11.50
CA LEU A 247 6.88 5.74 -10.44
C LEU A 247 6.15 4.54 -11.01
N ILE A 248 6.21 3.39 -10.32
CA ILE A 248 5.39 2.21 -10.59
C ILE A 248 4.56 1.88 -9.34
N GLY A 249 3.46 2.61 -9.14
CA GLY A 249 2.49 2.42 -8.06
C GLY A 249 1.33 1.47 -8.41
N ALA A 250 0.42 1.24 -7.47
CA ALA A 250 -0.71 0.33 -7.66
C ALA A 250 -1.73 0.82 -8.71
N GLY A 251 -1.86 2.13 -8.94
CA GLY A 251 -2.70 2.63 -10.03
C GLY A 251 -2.14 2.32 -11.41
N ARG A 252 -0.81 2.32 -11.56
CA ARG A 252 -0.16 1.83 -12.79
C ARG A 252 -0.37 0.32 -12.98
N MET A 253 -0.41 -0.45 -11.89
CA MET A 253 -0.81 -1.87 -11.93
C MET A 253 -2.27 -2.05 -12.34
N GLN A 254 -3.18 -1.24 -11.80
CA GLN A 254 -4.59 -1.24 -12.19
C GLN A 254 -4.77 -0.92 -13.67
N TRP A 255 -4.07 0.11 -14.15
CA TRP A 255 -4.09 0.49 -15.56
C TRP A 255 -3.68 -0.69 -16.44
N ILE A 256 -2.51 -1.30 -16.21
CA ILE A 256 -2.04 -2.40 -17.07
C ILE A 256 -2.88 -3.68 -16.90
N ALA A 257 -3.37 -3.98 -15.69
CA ALA A 257 -4.23 -5.14 -15.45
C ALA A 257 -5.50 -5.08 -16.30
N SER A 258 -6.12 -3.89 -16.41
CA SER A 258 -7.31 -3.70 -17.24
C SER A 258 -7.08 -4.02 -18.73
N HIS A 259 -5.89 -3.73 -19.26
CA HIS A 259 -5.53 -4.02 -20.65
C HIS A 259 -5.34 -5.52 -20.93
N TYR A 260 -5.15 -6.33 -19.89
CA TYR A 260 -4.93 -7.78 -20.00
C TYR A 260 -6.09 -8.59 -19.42
N ASN A 261 -7.23 -7.95 -19.09
CA ASN A 261 -8.37 -8.59 -18.40
C ASN A 261 -7.95 -9.29 -17.11
N ARG A 262 -7.08 -8.63 -16.33
CA ARG A 262 -6.60 -9.07 -15.02
C ARG A 262 -7.09 -8.14 -13.93
N THR A 263 -6.94 -8.59 -12.69
CA THR A 263 -7.07 -7.76 -11.50
C THR A 263 -5.72 -7.17 -11.09
N PRO A 264 -5.68 -5.99 -10.45
CA PRO A 264 -4.41 -5.39 -10.00
C PRO A 264 -3.62 -6.31 -9.06
N GLY A 265 -4.31 -7.07 -8.21
CA GLY A 265 -3.72 -8.01 -7.25
C GLY A 265 -2.94 -9.16 -7.89
N GLU A 266 -3.21 -9.49 -9.16
CA GLU A 266 -2.45 -10.51 -9.92
C GLU A 266 -1.10 -9.98 -10.43
N TYR A 267 -0.89 -8.66 -10.42
CA TYR A 267 0.32 -8.01 -10.96
C TYR A 267 1.17 -7.29 -9.92
N ILE A 268 0.59 -6.92 -8.77
CA ILE A 268 1.32 -6.31 -7.66
C ILE A 268 2.11 -7.36 -6.85
N LYS A 269 3.05 -6.91 -6.01
CA LYS A 269 3.80 -7.78 -5.08
C LYS A 269 2.84 -8.74 -4.36
N PRO A 270 3.13 -10.05 -4.27
CA PRO A 270 4.42 -10.70 -4.51
C PRO A 270 4.69 -11.13 -5.96
N TYR A 271 3.83 -10.78 -6.92
CA TYR A 271 4.06 -11.08 -8.34
C TYR A 271 5.15 -10.17 -8.94
N PRO A 272 5.90 -10.66 -9.94
CA PRO A 272 7.09 -9.95 -10.45
C PRO A 272 6.77 -8.79 -11.40
N VAL A 273 5.51 -8.62 -11.85
CA VAL A 273 5.14 -7.67 -12.91
C VAL A 273 5.50 -6.24 -12.52
N GLN A 274 5.18 -5.83 -11.30
CA GLN A 274 5.52 -4.49 -10.81
C GLN A 274 7.03 -4.22 -10.83
N ALA A 275 7.86 -5.16 -10.37
CA ALA A 275 9.31 -5.02 -10.36
C ALA A 275 9.91 -5.03 -11.78
N LEU A 276 9.38 -5.86 -12.69
CA LEU A 276 9.74 -5.85 -14.11
C LEU A 276 9.44 -4.49 -14.74
N ALA A 277 8.24 -3.94 -14.51
CA ALA A 277 7.87 -2.64 -15.03
C ALA A 277 8.77 -1.52 -14.46
N ALA A 278 9.12 -1.61 -13.18
CA ALA A 278 10.06 -0.67 -12.55
C ALA A 278 11.44 -0.71 -13.21
N MET A 279 12.00 -1.90 -13.47
CA MET A 279 13.28 -2.03 -14.19
C MET A 279 13.22 -1.44 -15.60
N GLY A 280 12.14 -1.71 -16.34
CA GLY A 280 11.93 -1.13 -17.67
C GLY A 280 11.77 0.40 -17.63
N ALA A 281 11.07 0.92 -16.63
CA ALA A 281 10.82 2.36 -16.50
C ALA A 281 12.10 3.09 -16.11
N ALA A 282 12.93 2.51 -15.22
CA ALA A 282 14.22 3.06 -14.83
C ALA A 282 15.15 3.28 -16.03
N ILE A 283 15.15 2.38 -17.01
CA ILE A 283 16.07 2.48 -18.16
C ILE A 283 15.54 3.33 -19.32
N SER A 284 14.22 3.45 -19.44
CA SER A 284 13.59 4.11 -20.61
C SER A 284 12.97 5.47 -20.28
N GLY A 285 12.63 5.71 -19.01
CA GLY A 285 11.75 6.81 -18.62
C GLY A 285 10.30 6.68 -19.13
N LYS A 286 9.92 5.52 -19.71
CA LYS A 286 8.59 5.26 -20.29
C LYS A 286 7.80 4.29 -19.43
N GLU A 287 6.86 4.79 -18.63
CA GLU A 287 6.10 3.96 -17.68
C GLU A 287 5.16 3.01 -18.43
N ALA A 288 4.37 3.50 -19.39
CA ALA A 288 3.38 2.71 -20.12
C ALA A 288 4.00 1.56 -20.93
N GLU A 289 5.04 1.84 -21.71
CA GLU A 289 5.74 0.81 -22.50
C GLU A 289 6.39 -0.26 -21.61
N SER A 290 6.94 0.16 -20.46
CA SER A 290 7.55 -0.75 -19.49
C SER A 290 6.52 -1.66 -18.83
N LEU A 291 5.33 -1.15 -18.54
CA LEU A 291 4.21 -1.94 -18.01
C LEU A 291 3.75 -3.01 -19.01
N HIS A 292 3.59 -2.66 -20.29
CA HIS A 292 3.28 -3.63 -21.32
C HIS A 292 4.39 -4.67 -21.48
N ALA A 293 5.66 -4.26 -21.49
CA ALA A 293 6.79 -5.17 -21.58
C ALA A 293 6.83 -6.16 -20.39
N ALA A 294 6.54 -5.68 -19.18
CA ALA A 294 6.48 -6.50 -17.98
C ALA A 294 5.36 -7.55 -18.05
N ALA A 295 4.15 -7.13 -18.43
CA ALA A 295 3.01 -8.05 -18.59
C ALA A 295 3.28 -9.10 -19.69
N ILE A 296 3.83 -8.70 -20.83
CA ILE A 296 4.21 -9.61 -21.93
C ILE A 296 5.25 -10.62 -21.46
N LEU A 297 6.30 -10.18 -20.76
CA LEU A 297 7.32 -11.11 -20.28
C LEU A 297 6.74 -12.08 -19.25
N PHE A 298 5.88 -11.60 -18.35
CA PHE A 298 5.28 -12.44 -17.32
C PHE A 298 4.34 -13.50 -17.91
N GLU A 299 3.40 -13.08 -18.76
CA GLU A 299 2.36 -13.95 -19.31
C GLU A 299 2.86 -14.80 -20.50
N GLN A 300 3.70 -14.24 -21.36
CA GLN A 300 4.09 -14.84 -22.66
C GLN A 300 5.56 -15.28 -22.72
N LYS A 301 6.35 -15.01 -21.66
CA LYS A 301 7.79 -15.32 -21.60
C LYS A 301 8.60 -14.72 -22.75
N ARG A 302 8.15 -13.58 -23.27
CA ARG A 302 8.77 -12.88 -24.40
C ARG A 302 9.36 -11.55 -23.94
N LEU A 303 10.64 -11.32 -24.26
CA LEU A 303 11.33 -10.08 -23.97
C LEU A 303 10.99 -9.02 -25.03
N THR A 304 10.53 -7.84 -24.62
CA THR A 304 10.07 -6.77 -25.51
C THR A 304 10.27 -5.38 -24.91
N GLY A 305 10.15 -4.35 -25.75
CA GLY A 305 10.10 -2.95 -25.32
C GLY A 305 11.33 -2.58 -24.49
N PRO A 306 11.18 -1.72 -23.46
CA PRO A 306 12.28 -1.32 -22.60
C PRO A 306 13.07 -2.51 -22.02
N LEU A 307 12.41 -3.58 -21.59
CA LEU A 307 13.10 -4.74 -21.01
C LEU A 307 14.03 -5.45 -21.99
N ALA A 308 13.81 -5.35 -23.30
CA ALA A 308 14.71 -5.92 -24.30
C ALA A 308 16.07 -5.22 -24.36
N GLU A 309 16.14 -3.94 -24.00
CA GLU A 309 17.39 -3.17 -23.98
C GLU A 309 18.39 -3.70 -22.95
N LEU A 310 17.92 -4.43 -21.93
CA LEU A 310 18.78 -5.04 -20.91
C LEU A 310 19.68 -6.14 -21.49
N ILE A 311 19.38 -6.71 -22.67
CA ILE A 311 20.20 -7.79 -23.25
C ILE A 311 21.55 -7.30 -23.78
N HIS A 312 21.71 -5.99 -24.01
CA HIS A 312 22.86 -5.44 -24.70
C HIS A 312 24.11 -5.29 -23.82
N GLN A 313 23.97 -5.40 -22.49
CA GLN A 313 25.08 -5.32 -21.56
C GLN A 313 24.74 -5.99 -20.22
N PRO A 314 25.75 -6.34 -19.39
CA PRO A 314 25.50 -6.83 -18.04
C PRO A 314 24.80 -5.79 -17.18
N ASN A 315 23.83 -6.24 -16.37
CA ASN A 315 23.04 -5.38 -15.48
C ASN A 315 23.19 -5.82 -14.02
N ARG A 316 22.94 -4.91 -13.10
CA ARG A 316 22.78 -5.16 -11.67
C ARG A 316 21.54 -4.43 -11.20
N VAL A 317 20.64 -5.16 -10.57
CA VAL A 317 19.46 -4.61 -9.90
C VAL A 317 19.64 -4.73 -8.40
N THR A 318 19.50 -3.61 -7.71
CA THR A 318 19.47 -3.56 -6.25
C THR A 318 18.11 -3.07 -5.78
N VAL A 319 17.41 -3.86 -4.98
CA VAL A 319 16.13 -3.47 -4.37
C VAL A 319 16.30 -3.03 -2.93
N PHE A 320 15.68 -1.92 -2.57
CA PHE A 320 15.50 -1.44 -1.19
C PHE A 320 14.05 -1.63 -0.80
N GLU A 321 13.81 -2.48 0.19
CA GLU A 321 12.47 -2.95 0.52
C GLU A 321 12.37 -3.30 2.00
N ASP A 322 11.23 -3.02 2.61
CA ASP A 322 10.97 -3.34 4.01
C ASP A 322 10.19 -4.66 4.18
N SER A 323 9.61 -5.20 3.10
CA SER A 323 8.83 -6.44 3.09
C SER A 323 9.58 -7.61 2.44
N THR A 324 9.37 -8.83 2.96
CA THR A 324 9.91 -10.03 2.33
C THR A 324 9.24 -10.33 0.98
N GLY A 325 7.96 -9.94 0.83
CA GLY A 325 7.18 -10.10 -0.39
C GLY A 325 7.74 -9.30 -1.56
N GLY A 326 8.09 -8.03 -1.33
CA GLY A 326 8.71 -7.18 -2.36
C GLY A 326 10.07 -7.70 -2.82
N ILE A 327 10.93 -8.14 -1.89
CA ILE A 327 12.24 -8.71 -2.24
C ILE A 327 12.08 -9.99 -3.08
N ARG A 328 11.15 -10.87 -2.70
CA ARG A 328 10.86 -12.10 -3.46
C ARG A 328 10.30 -11.79 -4.85
N ALA A 329 9.40 -10.82 -4.96
CA ALA A 329 8.84 -10.38 -6.24
C ALA A 329 9.95 -9.89 -7.19
N THR A 330 10.87 -9.05 -6.69
CA THR A 330 11.99 -8.56 -7.50
C THR A 330 12.97 -9.67 -7.88
N ARG A 331 13.25 -10.63 -7.00
CA ARG A 331 14.05 -11.81 -7.35
C ARG A 331 13.42 -12.61 -8.48
N LEU A 332 12.12 -12.88 -8.41
CA LEU A 332 11.38 -13.57 -9.47
C LEU A 332 11.43 -12.79 -10.79
N ALA A 333 11.35 -11.46 -10.75
CA ALA A 333 11.50 -10.61 -11.93
C ALA A 333 12.89 -10.79 -12.59
N VAL A 334 13.96 -10.77 -11.79
CA VAL A 334 15.33 -11.03 -12.28
C VAL A 334 15.45 -12.45 -12.85
N GLU A 335 14.87 -13.45 -12.19
CA GLU A 335 14.89 -14.84 -12.70
C GLU A 335 14.17 -14.98 -14.05
N LEU A 336 13.05 -14.28 -14.26
CA LEU A 336 12.38 -14.23 -15.55
C LEU A 336 13.25 -13.58 -16.63
N LEU A 337 13.94 -12.48 -16.31
CA LEU A 337 14.86 -11.82 -17.22
C LEU A 337 16.05 -12.72 -17.58
N ARG A 338 16.65 -13.41 -16.60
CA ARG A 338 17.71 -14.42 -16.84
C ARG A 338 17.22 -15.55 -17.73
N GLY A 339 16.01 -16.06 -17.47
CA GLY A 339 15.36 -17.06 -18.31
C GLY A 339 15.14 -16.59 -19.76
N ALA A 340 15.02 -15.28 -19.98
CA ALA A 340 14.93 -14.65 -21.29
C ALA A 340 16.30 -14.24 -21.90
N GLY A 341 17.41 -14.63 -21.28
CA GLY A 341 18.77 -14.41 -21.81
C GLY A 341 19.43 -13.11 -21.37
N VAL A 342 18.86 -12.36 -20.42
CA VAL A 342 19.48 -11.15 -19.87
C VAL A 342 20.56 -11.51 -18.86
N GLU A 343 21.76 -10.96 -19.04
CA GLU A 343 22.81 -11.01 -18.02
C GLU A 343 22.52 -9.97 -16.93
N ILE A 344 22.10 -10.45 -15.76
CA ILE A 344 21.66 -9.59 -14.67
C ILE A 344 22.02 -10.16 -13.29
N GLU A 345 22.61 -9.32 -12.45
CA GLU A 345 22.87 -9.57 -11.03
C GLU A 345 21.74 -9.01 -10.17
N PHE A 346 21.50 -9.66 -9.03
CA PHE A 346 20.47 -9.24 -8.08
C PHE A 346 21.08 -9.07 -6.69
N GLN A 347 20.78 -7.92 -6.09
CA GLN A 347 21.08 -7.61 -4.70
C GLN A 347 19.82 -7.07 -4.03
N ALA A 348 19.64 -7.42 -2.76
CA ALA A 348 18.53 -6.93 -1.94
C ALA A 348 19.06 -6.33 -0.63
N ILE A 349 18.57 -5.13 -0.33
CA ILE A 349 18.79 -4.40 0.91
C ILE A 349 17.45 -4.36 1.65
N GLY A 350 17.36 -5.13 2.73
CA GLY A 350 16.24 -5.06 3.65
C GLY A 350 16.37 -3.82 4.54
N VAL A 351 15.33 -2.99 4.62
CA VAL A 351 15.34 -1.78 5.44
C VAL A 351 14.32 -1.92 6.57
N SER A 352 14.78 -1.90 7.82
CA SER A 352 13.88 -1.81 8.97
C SER A 352 14.64 -1.51 10.27
N PRO A 353 14.15 -0.62 11.14
CA PRO A 353 14.71 -0.44 12.48
C PRO A 353 14.21 -1.48 13.50
N HIS A 354 13.27 -2.36 13.12
CA HIS A 354 12.60 -3.29 14.05
C HIS A 354 13.20 -4.69 13.99
N ALA A 355 13.59 -5.24 15.15
CA ALA A 355 14.32 -6.51 15.24
C ALA A 355 13.59 -7.70 14.58
N ASP A 356 12.27 -7.82 14.77
CA ASP A 356 11.49 -8.93 14.21
C ASP A 356 11.41 -8.86 12.69
N LYS A 357 11.17 -7.66 12.14
CA LYS A 357 11.15 -7.41 10.69
C LYS A 357 12.54 -7.61 10.09
N GLN A 358 13.61 -7.18 10.77
CA GLN A 358 14.98 -7.50 10.36
C GLN A 358 15.24 -9.01 10.32
N ALA A 359 14.76 -9.78 11.31
CA ALA A 359 14.93 -11.22 11.33
C ALA A 359 14.27 -11.90 10.11
N ALA A 360 13.07 -11.46 9.73
CA ALA A 360 12.40 -11.92 8.52
C ALA A 360 13.17 -11.51 7.24
N LEU A 361 13.61 -10.25 7.16
CA LEU A 361 14.35 -9.72 6.01
C LEU A 361 15.69 -10.42 5.79
N ARG A 362 16.41 -10.81 6.85
CA ARG A 362 17.68 -11.56 6.75
C ARG A 362 17.55 -12.89 6.02
N GLN A 363 16.35 -13.46 5.92
CA GLN A 363 16.11 -14.70 5.18
C GLN A 363 16.08 -14.49 3.66
N VAL A 364 15.87 -13.26 3.19
CA VAL A 364 15.69 -12.95 1.77
C VAL A 364 16.59 -11.83 1.26
N ALA A 365 17.14 -10.97 2.11
CA ALA A 365 18.02 -9.87 1.72
C ALA A 365 19.50 -10.28 1.78
N ASN A 366 20.33 -9.66 0.94
CA ASN A 366 21.79 -9.81 1.01
C ASN A 366 22.37 -9.03 2.21
N GLN A 367 21.74 -7.91 2.55
CA GLN A 367 22.09 -7.06 3.67
C GLN A 367 20.82 -6.50 4.29
N VAL A 368 20.82 -6.31 5.61
CA VAL A 368 19.74 -5.64 6.34
C VAL A 368 20.32 -4.44 7.07
N VAL A 369 19.66 -3.29 6.93
CA VAL A 369 20.05 -2.00 7.53
C VAL A 369 18.87 -1.39 8.28
N ASP A 370 19.17 -0.52 9.24
CA ASP A 370 18.13 0.14 10.04
C ASP A 370 17.38 1.22 9.25
N ASP A 371 18.06 1.85 8.28
CA ASP A 371 17.56 2.98 7.50
C ASP A 371 18.15 2.99 6.08
N VAL A 372 17.42 3.62 5.15
CA VAL A 372 17.76 3.67 3.72
C VAL A 372 19.09 4.38 3.44
N ASN A 373 19.48 5.37 4.25
CA ASN A 373 20.71 6.16 4.05
C ASN A 373 21.95 5.28 4.23
N LYS A 374 21.96 4.42 5.26
CA LYS A 374 23.04 3.43 5.46
C LYS A 374 23.14 2.45 4.29
N GLY A 375 22.00 1.97 3.81
CA GLY A 375 21.97 1.05 2.67
C GLY A 375 22.48 1.72 1.39
N LEU A 376 22.06 2.96 1.14
CA LEU A 376 22.50 3.72 -0.03
C LEU A 376 24.01 3.97 -0.02
N ASN A 377 24.55 4.38 1.13
CA ASN A 377 25.99 4.57 1.31
C ASN A 377 26.78 3.28 1.06
N ALA A 378 26.25 2.12 1.47
CA ALA A 378 26.90 0.84 1.21
C ALA A 378 26.92 0.48 -0.28
N ILE A 379 25.91 0.89 -1.05
CA ILE A 379 25.87 0.61 -2.49
C ILE A 379 26.71 1.60 -3.28
N ILE A 380 26.54 2.90 -3.06
CA ILE A 380 27.19 3.93 -3.87
C ILE A 380 28.71 3.97 -3.59
N ASN A 381 29.13 3.87 -2.33
CA ASN A 381 30.56 3.90 -1.99
C ASN A 381 31.31 2.59 -2.28
N MET A 382 30.62 1.52 -2.70
CA MET A 382 31.27 0.29 -3.19
C MET A 382 31.55 0.33 -4.70
N VAL A 383 31.02 1.33 -5.42
CA VAL A 383 31.15 1.47 -6.88
C VAL A 383 32.20 2.53 -7.27
N GLU A 384 32.62 3.38 -6.33
CA GLU A 384 33.87 4.16 -6.39
C GLU A 384 35.08 3.31 -6.01
#